data_AF-A0A0F9JFR6-F1
#
_entry.id   AF-A0A0F9JFR6-F1
#
_cell.length_a   1.000
_cell.length_b   1.000
_cell.length_c   1.000
_cell.angle_alpha   90.00
_cell.angle_beta   90.00
_cell.angle_gamma   90.00
#
_symmetry.space_group_name_H-M   'P 1'
#
loop_
_entity.id
_entity.type
_entity.pdbx_description
1 polymer ?
#
loop_
_entity_poly.entity_id
_entity_poly.type
_entity_poly.pdbx_seq_one_letter_code
_entity_poly.pdbx_strand_id
1 'polypeptide(L)'
;NNDVLNGIILNQWFLIALTLLSTYILNAKIELFALKFKNWGFKDNALRYIFIIVSLVLLATLKFLAVPIIIIFYVLSSVAAQLGTSKT
;
A
#
# COMPACT_ATOMS: atom_id res chain seq x y z
N ASN A 1 -18.50 23.23 -7.47
CA ASN A 1 -17.45 24.05 -8.10
C ASN A 1 -16.15 23.24 -8.10
N ASN A 2 -16.02 22.30 -9.04
CA ASN A 2 -14.89 21.35 -9.12
C ASN A 2 -14.12 21.51 -10.44
N ASP A 3 -14.29 22.65 -11.11
CA ASP A 3 -13.77 22.89 -12.46
C ASP A 3 -12.25 22.89 -12.49
N VAL A 4 -11.61 23.32 -11.40
CA VAL A 4 -10.16 23.19 -11.18
C VAL A 4 -9.72 21.73 -11.09
N LEU A 5 -10.47 20.87 -10.39
CA LEU A 5 -10.17 19.44 -10.28
C LEU A 5 -10.35 18.74 -11.63
N ASN A 6 -11.41 19.08 -12.36
CA ASN A 6 -11.64 18.56 -13.72
C ASN A 6 -10.51 18.96 -14.67
N GLY A 7 -10.04 20.20 -14.59
CA GLY A 7 -8.90 20.67 -15.40
C GLY A 7 -7.60 19.92 -15.12
N ILE A 8 -7.39 19.45 -13.89
CA ILE A 8 -6.20 18.67 -13.50
C ILE A 8 -6.35 17.19 -13.89
N ILE A 9 -7.49 16.56 -13.55
CA ILE A 9 -7.71 15.13 -13.77
C ILE A 9 -7.83 14.80 -15.27
N LEU A 10 -8.43 15.69 -16.05
CA LEU A 10 -8.57 15.51 -17.50
C LEU A 10 -7.37 16.06 -18.29
N ASN A 11 -6.32 16.52 -17.60
CA ASN A 11 -5.11 17.00 -18.27
C ASN A 11 -4.37 15.82 -18.92
N GLN A 12 -4.05 15.93 -20.20
CA GLN A 12 -3.36 14.89 -20.96
C GLN A 12 -2.06 14.43 -20.28
N TRP A 13 -1.25 15.34 -19.73
CA TRP A 13 0.01 14.98 -19.06
C TRP A 13 -0.21 14.24 -17.75
N PHE A 14 -1.24 14.63 -16.99
CA PHE A 14 -1.63 13.91 -15.79
C PHE A 14 -2.06 12.48 -16.13
N LEU A 15 -2.89 12.31 -17.15
CA LEU A 15 -3.35 10.99 -17.59
C LEU A 15 -2.21 10.10 -18.09
N ILE A 16 -1.25 10.65 -18.84
CA ILE A 16 -0.05 9.92 -19.29
C ILE A 16 0.79 9.48 -18.09
N ALA A 17 1.09 10.40 -17.17
CA ALA A 17 1.85 10.10 -15.97
C ALA A 17 1.16 9.03 -15.11
N LEU A 18 -0.16 9.15 -14.92
CA LEU A 18 -0.97 8.18 -14.19
C LEU A 18 -0.97 6.80 -14.86
N THR A 19 -1.04 6.75 -16.20
CA THR A 19 -1.01 5.49 -16.95
C THR A 19 0.33 4.78 -16.81
N LEU A 20 1.43 5.52 -16.94
CA LEU A 20 2.79 4.98 -16.76
C LEU A 20 2.98 4.47 -15.32
N LEU A 21 2.57 5.27 -14.33
CA LEU A 21 2.62 4.88 -12.91
C LEU A 21 1.80 3.62 -12.65
N SER A 22 0.57 3.54 -13.14
CA SER A 22 -0.31 2.38 -12.97
C SER A 22 0.28 1.13 -13.61
N THR A 23 0.83 1.25 -14.82
CA THR A 23 1.44 0.11 -15.53
C THR A 23 2.68 -0.38 -14.81
N TYR A 24 3.49 0.54 -14.26
CA TYR A 24 4.64 0.20 -13.44
C TYR A 24 4.24 -0.56 -12.18
N ILE A 25 3.30 -0.04 -11.39
CA ILE A 25 2.85 -0.68 -10.14
C ILE A 25 2.24 -2.06 -10.43
N LEU A 26 1.48 -2.20 -11.52
CA LEU A 26 0.83 -3.47 -11.88
C LEU A 26 1.81 -4.56 -12.32
N ASN A 27 2.93 -4.19 -12.95
CA ASN A 27 3.97 -5.12 -13.39
C ASN A 27 5.20 -5.14 -12.47
N ALA A 28 5.16 -4.42 -11.35
CA ALA A 28 6.28 -4.33 -10.43
C ALA A 28 6.54 -5.69 -9.80
N LYS A 29 7.79 -6.16 -9.85
CA LYS A 29 8.26 -7.38 -9.16
C LYS A 29 8.46 -7.13 -7.66
N ILE A 30 7.46 -6.54 -7.00
CA ILE A 30 7.49 -6.32 -5.54
C ILE A 30 6.92 -7.57 -4.89
N GLU A 31 7.70 -8.18 -4.01
CA GLU A 31 7.20 -9.30 -3.20
C GLU A 31 6.31 -8.74 -2.11
N LEU A 32 5.00 -8.86 -2.32
CA LEU A 32 3.99 -8.48 -1.33
C LEU A 32 4.00 -9.51 -0.20
N PHE A 33 4.31 -9.09 1.04
CA PHE A 33 4.40 -10.01 2.15
C PHE A 33 3.02 -10.65 2.42
N ALA A 34 2.97 -11.97 2.41
CA ALA A 34 1.70 -12.66 2.66
C ALA A 34 1.24 -12.38 4.11
N LEU A 35 0.00 -11.96 4.28
CA LEU A 35 -0.67 -11.81 5.59
C LEU A 35 -0.94 -13.15 6.29
N LYS A 36 -0.54 -14.28 5.68
CA LYS A 36 -1.10 -15.60 5.96
C LYS A 36 -0.88 -16.23 7.34
N PHE A 37 0.05 -15.92 8.23
CA PHE A 37 0.37 -16.78 9.39
C PHE A 37 0.77 -18.24 9.01
N LYS A 38 2.06 -18.55 9.11
CA LYS A 38 2.60 -19.90 8.87
C LYS A 38 2.80 -20.68 10.18
N ASN A 39 2.97 -19.96 11.28
CA ASN A 39 3.14 -20.46 12.64
C ASN A 39 2.46 -19.45 13.58
N TRP A 40 2.15 -19.85 14.81
CA TRP A 40 1.59 -18.99 15.86
C TRP A 40 2.68 -18.29 16.69
N GLY A 41 3.96 -18.53 16.41
CA GLY A 41 5.08 -17.86 17.05
C GLY A 41 5.08 -16.33 16.81
N PHE A 42 5.20 -15.56 17.88
CA PHE A 42 5.06 -14.09 17.85
C PHE A 42 6.19 -13.39 17.09
N LYS A 43 7.42 -13.89 17.26
CA LYS A 43 8.63 -13.31 16.65
C LYS A 43 8.63 -13.43 15.13
N ASP A 44 8.13 -14.54 14.59
CA ASP A 44 8.11 -14.80 13.14
C ASP A 44 6.98 -14.05 12.42
N ASN A 45 5.97 -13.59 13.15
CA ASN A 45 4.79 -12.92 12.59
C ASN A 45 4.61 -11.48 13.08
N ALA A 46 5.61 -10.88 13.71
CA ALA A 46 5.52 -9.54 14.28
C ALA A 46 5.03 -8.48 13.27
N LEU A 47 5.55 -8.51 12.03
CA LEU A 47 5.10 -7.63 10.95
C LEU A 47 3.60 -7.80 10.62
N ARG A 48 3.09 -9.03 10.63
CA ARG A 48 1.68 -9.34 10.35
C ARG A 48 0.77 -8.81 11.46
N TYR A 49 1.16 -9.02 12.71
CA TYR A 49 0.40 -8.53 13.86
C TYR A 49 0.32 -7.01 13.87
N ILE A 50 1.46 -6.32 13.68
CA ILE A 50 1.50 -4.85 13.62
C ILE A 50 0.63 -4.34 12.48
N PHE A 51 0.74 -4.93 11.28
CA PHE A 51 -0.04 -4.50 10.12
C PHE A 51 -1.55 -4.62 10.37
N ILE A 52 -2.01 -5.74 10.96
CA ILE A 52 -3.44 -5.95 11.25
C ILE A 52 -3.94 -4.98 12.31
N ILE A 53 -3.18 -4.75 13.39
CA ILE A 53 -3.56 -3.80 14.44
C ILE A 53 -3.68 -2.39 13.86
N VAL A 54 -2.70 -1.95 13.08
CA VAL A 54 -2.73 -0.63 12.41
C VAL A 54 -3.94 -0.55 11.48
N SER A 55 -4.19 -1.58 10.68
CA SER A 55 -5.35 -1.62 9.77
C SER A 55 -6.68 -1.50 10.51
N LEU A 56 -6.84 -2.18 11.65
CA LEU A 56 -8.04 -2.08 12.49
C LEU A 56 -8.22 -0.67 13.07
N VAL A 57 -7.15 -0.05 13.56
CA VAL A 57 -7.19 1.33 14.07
C VAL A 57 -7.58 2.31 12.95
N LEU A 58 -7.01 2.14 11.75
CA LEU A 58 -7.35 2.96 10.59
C LEU A 58 -8.81 2.78 10.18
N LEU A 59 -9.32 1.54 10.15
CA LEU A 59 -10.73 1.27 9.84
C LEU A 59 -11.68 1.89 10.87
N ALA A 60 -11.34 1.83 12.16
CA ALA A 60 -12.16 2.41 13.23
C ALA A 60 -12.21 3.94 13.16
N THR A 61 -11.11 4.59 12.77
CA THR A 61 -10.98 6.06 12.75
C THR A 61 -11.41 6.69 11.43
N LEU A 62 -10.96 6.16 10.29
CA LEU A 62 -11.16 6.73 8.95
C LEU A 62 -12.24 6.03 8.11
N LYS A 63 -12.80 4.91 8.59
CA LYS A 63 -13.87 4.15 7.91
C LYS A 63 -13.52 3.81 6.45
N PHE A 64 -14.27 4.33 5.48
CA PHE A 64 -14.06 4.06 4.06
C PHE A 64 -12.73 4.60 3.53
N LEU A 65 -12.29 5.77 4.03
CA LEU A 65 -11.02 6.37 3.62
C LEU A 65 -9.81 5.55 4.11
N ALA A 66 -10.00 4.66 5.09
CA ALA A 66 -8.96 3.76 5.56
C ALA A 66 -8.49 2.79 4.46
N VAL A 67 -9.39 2.34 3.58
CA VAL A 67 -9.08 1.33 2.55
C VAL A 67 -7.93 1.77 1.63
N PRO A 68 -7.98 2.93 0.94
CA PRO A 68 -6.87 3.36 0.09
C PRO A 68 -5.58 3.60 0.89
N ILE A 69 -5.69 4.08 2.14
CA ILE A 69 -4.53 4.33 2.99
C ILE A 69 -3.85 3.01 3.42
N ILE A 70 -4.64 1.99 3.78
CA ILE A 70 -4.14 0.65 4.13
C ILE A 70 -3.43 0.02 2.95
N ILE A 71 -3.94 0.19 1.73
CA ILE A 71 -3.29 -0.32 0.51
C ILE A 71 -1.92 0.34 0.31
N ILE A 72 -1.82 1.66 0.44
CA ILE A 72 -0.54 2.38 0.33
C ILE A 72 0.43 1.90 1.42
N PHE A 73 -0.03 1.83 2.67
CA PHE A 73 0.77 1.35 3.80
C PHE A 73 1.26 -0.09 3.59
N TYR A 74 0.43 -0.96 3.01
CA TYR A 74 0.79 -2.34 2.68
C TYR A 74 1.93 -2.41 1.67
N VAL A 75 1.83 -1.68 0.57
CA VAL A 75 2.88 -1.65 -0.45
C VAL A 75 4.19 -1.10 0.14
N LEU A 76 4.12 0.02 0.89
CA LEU A 76 5.30 0.62 1.54
C LEU A 76 5.95 -0.31 2.56
N SER A 77 5.16 -0.93 3.43
CA SER A 77 5.68 -1.87 4.44
C SER A 77 6.29 -3.11 3.79
N SER A 78 5.76 -3.57 2.65
CA SER A 78 6.34 -4.67 1.89
C SER A 78 7.68 -4.33 1.27
N VAL A 79 7.78 -3.16 0.63
CA VAL A 79 9.05 -2.67 0.07
C VAL A 79 10.07 -2.46 1.19
N ALA A 80 9.68 -1.85 2.31
CA ALA A 80 10.56 -1.64 3.46
C ALA A 80 11.06 -2.97 4.07
N ALA A 81 10.18 -3.97 4.19
CA ALA A 81 10.54 -5.29 4.65
C ALA A 81 11.57 -5.95 3.70
N GLN A 82 11.34 -5.86 2.39
CA GLN A 82 12.26 -6.42 1.39
C GLN A 82 13.64 -5.74 1.39
N LEU A 83 13.69 -4.42 1.59
CA LEU A 83 14.94 -3.68 1.73
C LEU A 83 15.70 -4.06 3.01
N GLY A 84 14.98 -4.33 4.11
CA GLY A 84 15.57 -4.79 5.37
C GLY A 84 16.14 -6.21 5.29
N THR A 85 15.49 -7.10 4.53
CA THR A 85 15.96 -8.48 4.31
C THR A 85 17.08 -8.59 3.28
N SER A 86 17.23 -7.62 2.37
CA SER A 86 18.27 -7.61 1.32
C SER A 86 19.67 -7.26 1.84
N LYS A 87 19.82 -6.83 3.09
CA LYS A 87 21.11 -6.41 3.69
C LYS A 87 21.87 -7.53 4.41
N THR A 88 21.48 -8.79 4.24
CA THR A 88 22.21 -9.96 4.77
C THR A 88 22.59 -10.91 3.66
#